data_AF-A0A0K6G377-F1
#
_entry.id   AF-A0A0K6G377-F1
#
_cell.length_a   1.000
_cell.length_b   1.000
_cell.length_c   1.000
_cell.angle_alpha   90.00
_cell.angle_beta   90.00
_cell.angle_gamma   90.00
#
_symmetry.space_group_name_H-M   'P 1'
#
loop_
_entity.id
_entity.type
_entity.pdbx_description
1 polymer ?
#
loop_
_entity_poly.entity_id
_entity_poly.type
_entity_poly.pdbx_seq_one_letter_code
_entity_poly.pdbx_strand_id
1 'polypeptide(L)'
;MSELKDYDMDTDQRKMSYMPDESKSRPLLNKEQGSREDRIILTRKRSFVAWIRTVWALILHCMISVGAVVLLIFYVGDHHFSVDHHWPRLRLAGGDSLPLPFSLTQSDVVTILSIIVDVLNSLLAAWVGPLCWRIAVFLMEKDGLRLRDLTALVKCQLLTPGTHLRSFSTFFIGSLLFASWVASVSSFILTGSITWVPRDWPYLHANPGRVSFYEIEAGAQLVLPDDYLNETYRQQAFIERGIGLVGIGWGRDANDTGLKRVSNSVETLGNGSIIENVTLPYFATHSIQWITKESEVPDYIDLHEQDPLHAMFQSLQWSPSPPIVIHLGAAVLMQNLTSRTNWSSDPLDWLNITETRLLSFWLGTRHENLTRGLSADTYITTYTNGRQFAFAWVTFSAGVGKCARDSSPCIISSPFTIQNMTLIDPGPHPLTLQALSMAPVIGVSLVSQNSSVPSPWEPPDDYVKAVLARSYSGAWNILNDKIVDSSADSGYVPALPGLVARIDLRRVFAWLGIQLFVTFLSVIFLVFHLDKARFPLIGDASLTAFFLHTVEASKGNSEDPFQNGTLQIIQEGDRFKIKPATEVAGQI
;
A
#
# COMPACT_ATOMS: atom_id res chain seq x y z
N MET A 1 -15.48 35.92 26.50
CA MET A 1 -15.62 35.77 27.97
C MET A 1 -14.87 34.49 28.33
N SER A 2 -13.79 34.65 29.12
CA SER A 2 -12.83 33.65 29.68
C SER A 2 -12.09 32.72 28.70
N GLU A 3 -10.78 32.49 28.75
CA GLU A 3 -9.64 32.99 29.53
C GLU A 3 -8.38 32.42 28.83
N LEU A 4 -7.43 33.27 28.44
CA LEU A 4 -6.10 32.86 27.98
C LEU A 4 -5.21 32.63 29.21
N LYS A 5 -4.45 31.53 29.23
CA LYS A 5 -3.31 31.35 30.14
C LYS A 5 -2.02 31.42 29.35
N ASP A 6 -1.31 32.52 29.54
CA ASP A 6 0.11 32.69 29.22
C ASP A 6 0.96 31.75 30.09
N TYR A 7 1.95 31.12 29.46
CA TYR A 7 3.02 30.40 30.17
C TYR A 7 4.34 31.10 29.84
N ASP A 8 4.83 31.82 30.85
CA ASP A 8 6.12 32.49 30.91
C ASP A 8 7.18 31.46 31.29
N MET A 9 8.33 31.43 30.62
CA MET A 9 9.45 30.59 31.05
C MET A 9 10.77 31.36 31.05
N ASP A 10 11.22 31.48 32.29
CA ASP A 10 12.28 32.25 32.90
C ASP A 10 13.70 32.02 32.34
N THR A 11 14.42 33.14 32.32
CA THR A 11 15.85 33.33 32.13
C THR A 11 16.65 32.85 33.33
N ASP A 12 17.63 31.96 33.15
CA ASP A 12 18.65 31.70 34.19
C ASP A 12 20.06 31.99 33.68
N GLN A 13 20.54 33.20 34.03
CA GLN A 13 21.94 33.61 33.94
C GLN A 13 22.66 33.20 35.22
N ARG A 14 23.70 32.36 35.13
CA ARG A 14 24.70 32.23 36.21
C ARG A 14 26.11 32.65 35.79
N LYS A 15 26.65 33.52 36.65
CA LYS A 15 27.95 34.17 36.67
C LYS A 15 29.08 33.27 37.20
N MET A 16 30.29 33.64 36.76
CA MET A 16 31.59 33.73 37.47
C MET A 16 32.28 32.47 38.03
N SER A 17 33.53 32.27 37.58
CA SER A 17 34.69 32.23 38.50
C SER A 17 36.00 32.60 37.77
N TYR A 18 36.85 33.36 38.47
CA TYR A 18 38.09 34.01 38.07
C TYR A 18 39.30 33.25 38.67
N MET A 19 40.39 33.10 37.89
CA MET A 19 41.85 33.04 38.23
C MET A 19 42.41 32.04 39.28
N PRO A 20 43.75 31.73 39.35
CA PRO A 20 44.89 32.56 38.94
C PRO A 20 46.10 31.89 38.23
N ASP A 21 46.98 32.80 37.80
CA ASP A 21 48.40 32.73 37.47
C ASP A 21 49.25 31.79 38.36
N GLU A 22 50.24 31.11 37.76
CA GLU A 22 51.48 30.77 38.48
C GLU A 22 52.68 30.70 37.51
N SER A 23 53.49 31.76 37.56
CA SER A 23 54.85 31.81 37.07
C SER A 23 55.79 30.98 37.95
N LYS A 24 56.65 30.13 37.37
CA LYS A 24 57.88 29.69 38.05
C LYS A 24 59.05 29.49 37.10
N SER A 25 60.14 30.10 37.52
CA SER A 25 61.44 30.27 36.90
C SER A 25 62.34 29.02 36.93
N ARG A 26 63.31 29.05 36.00
CA ARG A 26 64.50 28.20 35.73
C ARG A 26 65.18 27.53 36.94
N PRO A 27 65.99 26.47 36.69
CA PRO A 27 67.44 26.73 36.58
C PRO A 27 68.16 25.99 35.43
N LEU A 28 69.28 26.59 35.03
CA LEU A 28 70.36 26.03 34.21
C LEU A 28 71.10 24.94 34.99
N LEU A 29 71.43 23.82 34.33
CA LEU A 29 72.66 23.07 34.64
C LEU A 29 73.19 22.34 33.39
N ASN A 30 74.47 22.55 33.15
CA ASN A 30 75.31 22.00 32.10
C ASN A 30 75.64 20.50 32.29
N LYS A 31 76.16 19.92 31.20
CA LYS A 31 77.11 18.78 31.14
C LYS A 31 76.48 17.38 31.18
N GLU A 32 76.53 16.63 30.09
CA GLU A 32 77.70 15.85 29.68
C GLU A 32 77.53 15.23 28.29
N GLN A 33 78.65 15.25 27.58
CA GLN A 33 78.87 14.77 26.23
C GLN A 33 79.11 13.26 26.32
N GLY A 34 78.15 12.47 25.83
CA GLY A 34 78.25 11.01 25.79
C GLY A 34 77.79 10.50 24.44
N SER A 35 78.75 10.34 23.53
CA SER A 35 78.61 9.65 22.25
C SER A 35 77.90 8.30 22.44
N ARG A 36 76.63 8.24 22.05
CA ARG A 36 75.84 7.02 21.94
C ARG A 36 74.95 7.19 20.72
N GLU A 37 75.06 6.26 19.78
CA GLU A 37 74.26 6.22 18.56
C GLU A 37 72.77 6.41 18.85
N ASP A 38 72.30 7.64 18.63
CA ASP A 38 70.89 7.96 18.61
C ASP A 38 70.27 7.25 17.41
N ARG A 39 69.74 6.04 17.63
CA ARG A 39 68.56 5.60 16.90
C ARG A 39 67.45 6.58 17.27
N ILE A 40 67.39 7.70 16.56
CA ILE A 40 66.24 8.59 16.52
C ILE A 40 65.09 7.73 15.98
N ILE A 41 64.38 7.07 16.88
CA ILE A 41 63.03 6.58 16.60
C ILE A 41 62.21 7.86 16.46
N LEU A 42 62.25 8.44 15.27
CA LEU A 42 61.29 9.43 14.80
C LEU A 42 59.93 8.72 14.85
N THR A 43 59.31 8.71 16.03
CA THR A 43 57.89 8.42 16.20
C THR A 43 57.16 9.53 15.47
N ARG A 44 57.07 9.36 14.15
CA ARG A 44 56.37 10.21 13.21
C ARG A 44 54.95 10.36 13.75
N LYS A 45 54.69 11.48 14.42
CA LYS A 45 53.41 11.75 15.09
C LYS A 45 52.34 11.74 14.01
N ARG A 46 51.67 10.60 13.83
CA ARG A 46 50.57 10.45 12.86
C ARG A 46 49.58 11.55 13.17
N SER A 47 49.45 12.52 12.27
CA SER A 47 48.53 13.63 12.46
C SER A 47 47.11 13.07 12.48
N PHE A 48 46.52 12.97 13.68
CA PHE A 48 45.13 12.55 13.89
C PHE A 48 44.15 13.33 12.99
N VAL A 49 44.47 14.60 12.71
CA VAL A 49 43.75 15.47 11.78
C VAL A 49 43.72 14.91 10.36
N ALA A 50 44.83 14.35 9.86
CA ALA A 50 44.88 13.75 8.53
C ALA A 50 44.04 12.46 8.44
N TRP A 51 43.94 11.71 9.54
CA TRP A 51 43.07 10.54 9.65
C TRP A 51 41.60 10.93 9.63
N ILE A 52 41.20 11.92 10.44
CA ILE A 52 39.84 12.44 10.43
C ILE A 52 39.48 12.96 9.02
N ARG A 53 40.34 13.78 8.40
CA ARG A 53 40.14 14.30 7.05
C ARG A 53 40.02 13.21 5.98
N THR A 54 40.56 12.03 6.24
CA THR A 54 40.41 10.89 5.34
C THR A 54 39.07 10.19 5.55
N VAL A 55 38.70 9.90 6.80
CA VAL A 55 37.62 8.95 7.11
C VAL A 55 36.25 9.63 7.30
N TRP A 56 36.17 10.96 7.47
CA TRP A 56 34.91 11.66 7.75
C TRP A 56 33.80 11.38 6.73
N ALA A 57 34.12 11.36 5.43
CA ALA A 57 33.14 11.13 4.37
C ALA A 57 32.52 9.72 4.49
N LEU A 58 33.34 8.73 4.83
CA LEU A 58 32.92 7.35 5.03
C LEU A 58 32.01 7.18 6.26
N ILE A 59 32.37 7.84 7.38
CA ILE A 59 31.56 7.83 8.60
C ILE A 59 30.20 8.47 8.32
N LEU A 60 30.19 9.65 7.70
CA LEU A 60 28.96 10.36 7.39
C LEU A 60 28.09 9.59 6.39
N HIS A 61 28.69 8.96 5.38
CA HIS A 61 28.00 8.08 4.45
C HIS A 61 27.31 6.90 5.17
N CYS A 62 28.01 6.23 6.08
CA CYS A 62 27.46 5.13 6.86
C CYS A 62 26.29 5.61 7.74
N MET A 63 26.47 6.72 8.47
CA MET A 63 25.42 7.29 9.33
C MET A 63 24.17 7.69 8.55
N ILE A 64 24.32 8.39 7.43
CA ILE A 64 23.19 8.81 6.59
C ILE A 64 22.53 7.59 5.94
N SER A 65 23.29 6.57 5.53
CA SER A 65 22.72 5.33 4.96
C SER A 65 21.82 4.61 5.97
N VAL A 66 22.28 4.46 7.21
CA VAL A 66 21.48 3.87 8.30
C VAL A 66 20.29 4.78 8.63
N GLY A 67 20.50 6.10 8.71
CA GLY A 67 19.45 7.08 8.96
C GLY A 67 18.34 7.06 7.91
N ALA A 68 18.67 6.88 6.63
CA ALA A 68 17.71 6.76 5.54
C ALA A 68 16.81 5.52 5.71
N VAL A 69 17.38 4.38 6.11
CA VAL A 69 16.62 3.15 6.39
C VAL A 69 15.71 3.33 7.61
N VAL A 70 16.21 3.95 8.68
CA VAL A 70 15.42 4.26 9.88
C VAL A 70 14.25 5.18 9.51
N LEU A 71 14.50 6.24 8.74
CA LEU A 71 13.46 7.15 8.25
C LEU A 71 12.41 6.41 7.42
N LEU A 72 12.83 5.54 6.49
CA LEU A 72 11.89 4.75 5.70
C LEU A 72 11.04 3.85 6.59
N ILE A 73 11.64 2.99 7.39
CA ILE A 73 10.92 1.99 8.17
C ILE A 73 9.98 2.63 9.20
N PHE A 74 10.45 3.63 9.95
CA PHE A 74 9.71 4.16 11.09
C PHE A 74 8.84 5.37 10.77
N TYR A 75 9.19 6.18 9.77
CA TYR A 75 8.45 7.40 9.45
C TYR A 75 7.62 7.27 8.16
N VAL A 76 8.09 6.50 7.18
CA VAL A 76 7.36 6.31 5.92
C VAL A 76 6.50 5.05 5.97
N GLY A 77 7.00 3.97 6.55
CA GLY A 77 6.32 2.67 6.59
C GLY A 77 4.97 2.75 7.24
N ASP A 78 3.94 2.29 6.52
CA ASP A 78 2.54 2.22 6.96
C ASP A 78 1.93 3.57 7.40
N HIS A 79 2.60 4.69 7.13
CA HIS A 79 2.06 6.02 7.39
C HIS A 79 1.13 6.47 6.25
N HIS A 80 0.15 7.29 6.62
CA HIS A 80 -0.80 7.87 5.68
C HIS A 80 -0.28 9.22 5.17
N PHE A 81 -0.38 9.40 3.85
CA PHE A 81 0.04 10.60 3.15
C PHE A 81 -1.12 11.17 2.34
N SER A 82 -1.13 12.50 2.18
CA SER A 82 -2.12 13.17 1.36
C SER A 82 -1.81 12.95 -0.12
N VAL A 83 -2.84 12.79 -0.94
CA VAL A 83 -2.72 12.49 -2.37
C VAL A 83 -2.20 13.70 -3.14
N ASP A 84 -2.76 14.88 -2.89
CA ASP A 84 -2.64 16.03 -3.78
C ASP A 84 -2.36 17.37 -3.07
N HIS A 85 -2.78 17.53 -1.80
CA HIS A 85 -2.64 18.79 -1.07
C HIS A 85 -2.02 18.61 0.32
N HIS A 86 -1.12 19.52 0.69
CA HIS A 86 -0.55 19.59 2.04
C HIS A 86 -1.59 19.87 3.13
N TRP A 87 -2.70 20.51 2.77
CA TRP A 87 -3.82 20.85 3.65
C TRP A 87 -5.06 20.14 3.15
N PRO A 88 -5.16 18.82 3.36
CA PRO A 88 -6.27 18.05 2.81
C PRO A 88 -7.59 18.57 3.39
N ARG A 89 -8.63 18.54 2.55
CA ARG A 89 -9.97 18.96 2.94
C ARG A 89 -10.86 17.74 3.11
N LEU A 90 -11.38 17.57 4.32
CA LEU A 90 -12.29 16.50 4.67
C LEU A 90 -13.70 16.87 4.19
N ARG A 91 -14.26 16.09 3.26
CA ARG A 91 -15.62 16.30 2.76
C ARG A 91 -16.65 15.80 3.78
N LEU A 92 -17.65 16.63 4.06
CA LEU A 92 -18.75 16.33 4.99
C LEU A 92 -20.03 16.02 4.19
N ALA A 93 -21.01 15.35 4.82
CA ALA A 93 -22.24 14.90 4.18
C ALA A 93 -23.02 16.07 3.53
N GLY A 94 -23.01 17.25 4.16
CA GLY A 94 -23.66 18.47 3.65
C GLY A 94 -22.94 19.17 2.49
N GLY A 95 -21.83 18.64 2.00
CA GLY A 95 -21.02 19.26 0.93
C GLY A 95 -19.98 20.26 1.43
N ASP A 96 -20.03 20.63 2.72
CA ASP A 96 -18.99 21.41 3.37
C ASP A 96 -17.66 20.65 3.44
N SER A 97 -16.57 21.40 3.54
CA SER A 97 -15.23 20.83 3.64
C SER A 97 -14.48 21.39 4.84
N LEU A 98 -13.95 20.52 5.70
CA LEU A 98 -13.15 20.91 6.87
C LEU A 98 -11.66 20.86 6.51
N PRO A 99 -10.90 21.97 6.63
CA PRO A 99 -9.46 21.93 6.45
C PRO A 99 -8.79 21.14 7.57
N LEU A 100 -7.92 20.20 7.20
CA LEU A 100 -7.14 19.42 8.15
C LEU A 100 -5.73 20.01 8.34
N PRO A 101 -5.02 19.61 9.42
CA PRO A 101 -3.62 19.97 9.62
C PRO A 101 -2.72 19.56 8.46
N PHE A 102 -1.53 20.16 8.41
CA PHE A 102 -0.51 19.84 7.44
C PHE A 102 -0.18 18.33 7.43
N SER A 103 -0.17 17.74 6.24
CA SER A 103 0.27 16.38 5.99
C SER A 103 1.26 16.36 4.85
N LEU A 104 2.30 15.52 4.97
CA LEU A 104 3.22 15.28 3.86
C LEU A 104 2.50 14.61 2.70
N THR A 105 2.94 14.96 1.50
CA THR A 105 2.51 14.35 0.24
C THR A 105 3.51 13.28 -0.20
N GLN A 106 3.10 12.41 -1.13
CA GLN A 106 4.01 11.47 -1.78
C GLN A 106 5.23 12.19 -2.40
N SER A 107 5.03 13.35 -3.03
CA SER A 107 6.11 14.14 -3.65
C SER A 107 7.14 14.63 -2.64
N ASP A 108 6.72 15.02 -1.44
CA ASP A 108 7.65 15.48 -0.41
C ASP A 108 8.57 14.35 0.05
N VAL A 109 8.01 13.17 0.30
CA VAL A 109 8.78 11.99 0.72
C VAL A 109 9.80 11.60 -0.34
N VAL A 110 9.38 11.53 -1.60
CA VAL A 110 10.29 11.21 -2.73
C VAL A 110 11.37 12.28 -2.89
N THR A 111 11.04 13.56 -2.69
CA THR A 111 12.00 14.67 -2.78
C THR A 111 13.04 14.59 -1.65
N ILE A 112 12.61 14.38 -0.41
CA ILE A 112 13.51 14.21 0.75
C ILE A 112 14.45 13.03 0.51
N LEU A 113 13.92 11.89 0.04
CA LEU A 113 14.74 10.72 -0.28
C LEU A 113 15.72 10.99 -1.42
N SER A 114 15.31 11.73 -2.45
CA SER A 114 16.20 12.11 -3.56
C SER A 114 17.35 12.99 -3.08
N ILE A 115 17.09 13.95 -2.19
CA ILE A 115 18.12 14.77 -1.55
C ILE A 115 19.07 13.89 -0.72
N ILE A 116 18.55 12.97 0.09
CA ILE A 116 19.38 12.05 0.90
C ILE A 116 20.30 11.21 0.01
N VAL A 117 19.76 10.65 -1.09
CA VAL A 117 20.52 9.86 -2.05
C VAL A 117 21.60 10.69 -2.74
N ASP A 118 21.30 11.92 -3.15
CA ASP A 118 22.27 12.81 -3.80
C ASP A 118 23.42 13.21 -2.84
N VAL A 119 23.08 13.47 -1.57
CA VAL A 119 24.07 13.68 -0.51
C VAL A 119 24.95 12.45 -0.31
N LEU A 120 24.36 11.25 -0.26
CA LEU A 120 25.11 9.99 -0.15
C LEU A 120 26.07 9.79 -1.34
N ASN A 121 25.59 10.03 -2.56
CA ASN A 121 26.41 9.96 -3.77
C ASN A 121 27.56 10.97 -3.75
N SER A 122 27.31 12.18 -3.28
CA SER A 122 28.33 13.21 -3.12
C SER A 122 29.39 12.83 -2.10
N LEU A 123 28.99 12.26 -0.95
CA LEU A 123 29.90 11.76 0.07
C LEU A 123 30.73 10.57 -0.43
N LEU A 124 30.10 9.67 -1.18
CA LEU A 124 30.78 8.55 -1.80
C LEU A 124 31.81 9.03 -2.83
N ALA A 125 31.46 10.00 -3.68
CA ALA A 125 32.39 10.62 -4.62
C ALA A 125 33.57 11.32 -3.91
N ALA A 126 33.29 12.05 -2.81
CA ALA A 126 34.30 12.69 -1.98
C ALA A 126 35.25 11.68 -1.30
N TRP A 127 34.78 10.46 -1.03
CA TRP A 127 35.59 9.35 -0.55
C TRP A 127 36.41 8.68 -1.67
N VAL A 128 35.75 8.33 -2.78
CA VAL A 128 36.34 7.56 -3.89
C VAL A 128 37.43 8.35 -4.62
N GLY A 129 37.29 9.66 -4.83
CA GLY A 129 38.30 10.49 -5.51
C GLY A 129 39.69 10.40 -4.86
N PRO A 130 39.83 10.75 -3.57
CA PRO A 130 41.07 10.56 -2.81
C PRO A 130 41.53 9.10 -2.71
N LEU A 131 40.58 8.16 -2.60
CA LEU A 131 40.86 6.73 -2.53
C LEU A 131 41.54 6.22 -3.81
N CYS A 132 41.09 6.65 -5.00
CA CYS A 132 41.70 6.28 -6.28
C CYS A 132 43.18 6.66 -6.34
N TRP A 133 43.55 7.84 -5.86
CA TRP A 133 44.96 8.26 -5.80
C TRP A 133 45.77 7.43 -4.81
N ARG A 134 45.21 7.12 -3.63
CA ARG A 134 45.88 6.23 -2.65
C ARG A 134 46.08 4.83 -3.22
N ILE A 135 45.09 4.31 -3.93
CA ILE A 135 45.19 3.03 -4.65
C ILE A 135 46.28 3.10 -5.72
N ALA A 136 46.34 4.18 -6.51
CA ALA A 136 47.33 4.34 -7.57
C ALA A 136 48.76 4.28 -7.01
N VAL A 137 49.04 5.07 -5.96
CA VAL A 137 50.34 5.07 -5.28
C VAL A 137 50.66 3.70 -4.69
N PHE A 138 49.70 3.08 -4.01
CA PHE A 138 49.88 1.75 -3.43
C PHE A 138 50.25 0.70 -4.48
N LEU A 139 49.57 0.70 -5.63
CA LEU A 139 49.85 -0.22 -6.73
C LEU A 139 51.19 0.07 -7.42
N MET A 140 51.53 1.35 -7.62
CA MET A 140 52.84 1.76 -8.13
C MET A 140 53.99 1.36 -7.20
N GLU A 141 53.76 1.36 -5.89
CA GLU A 141 54.74 0.94 -4.88
C GLU A 141 54.96 -0.58 -4.88
N LYS A 142 53.89 -1.37 -4.98
CA LYS A 142 53.97 -2.84 -4.83
C LYS A 142 54.32 -3.57 -6.12
N ASP A 143 53.50 -3.40 -7.16
CA ASP A 143 53.51 -4.26 -8.36
C ASP A 143 53.85 -3.49 -9.65
N GLY A 144 53.86 -2.15 -9.56
CA GLY A 144 53.89 -1.23 -10.68
C GLY A 144 52.52 -1.12 -11.36
N LEU A 145 52.10 0.11 -11.68
CA LEU A 145 50.81 0.38 -12.30
C LEU A 145 51.00 0.70 -13.78
N ARG A 146 50.26 0.03 -14.67
CA ARG A 146 50.31 0.35 -16.12
C ARG A 146 49.63 1.67 -16.42
N LEU A 147 50.10 2.39 -17.45
CA LEU A 147 49.50 3.66 -17.87
C LEU A 147 48.01 3.52 -18.20
N ARG A 148 47.61 2.42 -18.84
CA ARG A 148 46.21 2.13 -19.16
C ARG A 148 45.36 1.99 -17.90
N ASP A 149 45.88 1.33 -16.87
CA ASP A 149 45.16 1.10 -15.62
C ASP A 149 45.07 2.38 -14.79
N LEU A 150 46.13 3.19 -14.78
CA LEU A 150 46.10 4.53 -14.19
C LEU A 150 45.05 5.42 -14.89
N THR A 151 45.03 5.40 -16.23
CA THR A 151 44.06 6.17 -17.02
C THR A 151 42.63 5.72 -16.74
N ALA A 152 42.39 4.42 -16.66
CA ALA A 152 41.08 3.86 -16.33
C ALA A 152 40.66 4.20 -14.88
N LEU A 153 41.60 4.13 -13.94
CA LEU A 153 41.36 4.47 -12.54
C LEU A 153 41.02 5.95 -12.37
N VAL A 154 41.69 6.86 -13.09
CA VAL A 154 41.41 8.30 -13.02
C VAL A 154 40.12 8.67 -13.76
N LYS A 155 39.87 8.11 -14.96
CA LYS A 155 38.70 8.47 -15.78
C LYS A 155 37.42 7.78 -15.34
N CYS A 156 37.49 6.48 -15.07
CA CYS A 156 36.32 5.63 -14.82
C CYS A 156 36.19 5.21 -13.35
N GLN A 157 37.17 5.53 -12.50
CA GLN A 157 37.23 5.08 -11.10
C GLN A 157 37.17 3.55 -10.97
N LEU A 158 37.63 2.83 -12.00
CA LEU A 158 37.63 1.37 -12.09
C LEU A 158 38.97 0.87 -12.63
N LEU A 159 39.42 -0.28 -12.15
CA LEU A 159 40.57 -1.00 -12.71
C LEU A 159 40.14 -1.86 -13.91
N THR A 160 41.04 -2.10 -14.86
CA THR A 160 40.70 -2.93 -16.03
C THR A 160 40.55 -4.41 -15.62
N PRO A 161 39.52 -5.15 -16.11
CA PRO A 161 39.18 -6.53 -15.67
C PRO A 161 40.37 -7.50 -15.59
N GLY A 162 41.31 -7.43 -16.54
CA GLY A 162 42.47 -8.32 -16.57
C GLY A 162 43.49 -8.13 -15.44
N THR A 163 43.49 -6.99 -14.76
CA THR A 163 44.41 -6.72 -13.65
C THR A 163 43.91 -7.18 -12.29
N HIS A 164 42.59 -7.37 -12.15
CA HIS A 164 41.95 -7.80 -10.90
C HIS A 164 42.37 -9.18 -10.44
N LEU A 165 42.71 -10.09 -11.35
CA LEU A 165 42.98 -11.49 -11.02
C LEU A 165 44.46 -11.80 -10.75
N ARG A 166 45.34 -10.80 -10.82
CA ARG A 166 46.79 -11.03 -10.74
C ARG A 166 47.29 -11.19 -9.30
N SER A 167 46.72 -10.46 -8.35
CA SER A 167 47.06 -10.57 -6.93
C SER A 167 45.81 -10.39 -6.05
N PHE A 168 45.86 -10.94 -4.83
CA PHE A 168 44.76 -10.79 -3.87
C PHE A 168 44.46 -9.31 -3.56
N SER A 169 45.52 -8.48 -3.49
CA SER A 169 45.40 -7.03 -3.29
C SER A 169 44.67 -6.34 -4.44
N THR A 170 45.00 -6.67 -5.69
CA THR A 170 44.33 -6.04 -6.85
C THR A 170 42.88 -6.51 -6.97
N PHE A 171 42.58 -7.77 -6.65
CA PHE A 171 41.21 -8.27 -6.59
C PHE A 171 40.36 -7.52 -5.56
N PHE A 172 40.92 -7.32 -4.37
CA PHE A 172 40.24 -6.63 -3.27
C PHE A 172 39.98 -5.14 -3.60
N ILE A 173 41.00 -4.44 -4.08
CA ILE A 173 40.91 -3.04 -4.53
C ILE A 173 39.86 -2.92 -5.65
N GLY A 174 39.91 -3.85 -6.59
CA GLY A 174 38.95 -3.96 -7.66
C GLY A 174 37.51 -4.09 -7.21
N SER A 175 37.29 -4.99 -6.23
CA SER A 175 35.99 -5.21 -5.60
C SER A 175 35.49 -3.97 -4.86
N LEU A 176 36.38 -3.22 -4.19
CA LEU A 176 36.04 -1.97 -3.53
C LEU A 176 35.58 -0.88 -4.52
N LEU A 177 36.32 -0.70 -5.62
CA LEU A 177 35.96 0.26 -6.66
C LEU A 177 34.65 -0.12 -7.35
N PHE A 178 34.47 -1.41 -7.66
CA PHE A 178 33.24 -1.92 -8.23
C PHE A 178 32.05 -1.76 -7.28
N ALA A 179 32.20 -2.12 -6.00
CA ALA A 179 31.15 -1.92 -4.99
C ALA A 179 30.78 -0.44 -4.84
N SER A 180 31.76 0.48 -4.90
CA SER A 180 31.52 1.92 -4.85
C SER A 180 30.71 2.39 -6.08
N TRP A 181 31.01 1.86 -7.26
CA TRP A 181 30.21 2.12 -8.46
C TRP A 181 28.79 1.56 -8.36
N VAL A 182 28.63 0.31 -7.88
CA VAL A 182 27.31 -0.30 -7.66
C VAL A 182 26.50 0.52 -6.64
N ALA A 183 27.14 0.97 -5.56
CA ALA A 183 26.49 1.78 -4.53
C ALA A 183 25.96 3.11 -5.08
N SER A 184 26.71 3.80 -5.96
CA SER A 184 26.29 5.08 -6.54
C SER A 184 25.09 4.95 -7.49
N VAL A 185 24.96 3.81 -8.17
CA VAL A 185 23.82 3.53 -9.04
C VAL A 185 22.65 2.84 -8.32
N SER A 186 22.83 2.34 -7.09
CA SER A 186 21.83 1.54 -6.37
C SER A 186 20.59 2.31 -5.89
N SER A 187 20.50 3.62 -6.12
CA SER A 187 19.38 4.47 -5.65
C SER A 187 18.00 3.98 -6.09
N PHE A 188 17.91 3.37 -7.28
CA PHE A 188 16.65 2.79 -7.80
C PHE A 188 16.11 1.65 -6.93
N ILE A 189 16.97 0.94 -6.20
CA ILE A 189 16.56 -0.14 -5.28
C ILE A 189 15.81 0.47 -4.09
N LEU A 190 16.33 1.58 -3.55
CA LEU A 190 15.73 2.29 -2.43
C LEU A 190 14.41 2.97 -2.84
N THR A 191 14.41 3.74 -3.93
CA THR A 191 13.19 4.42 -4.39
C THR A 191 12.12 3.42 -4.85
N GLY A 192 12.53 2.33 -5.49
CA GLY A 192 11.65 1.23 -5.87
C GLY A 192 11.22 0.33 -4.71
N SER A 193 11.65 0.59 -3.47
CA SER A 193 11.19 -0.15 -2.28
C SER A 193 9.86 0.35 -1.74
N ILE A 194 9.41 1.54 -2.18
CA ILE A 194 8.18 2.16 -1.72
C ILE A 194 7.09 1.92 -2.74
N THR A 195 5.98 1.35 -2.29
CA THR A 195 4.77 1.19 -3.08
C THR A 195 3.66 2.00 -2.44
N TRP A 196 3.03 2.87 -3.22
CA TRP A 196 1.95 3.74 -2.75
C TRP A 196 0.63 3.05 -3.01
N VAL A 197 -0.08 2.71 -1.94
CA VAL A 197 -1.37 2.01 -2.02
C VAL A 197 -2.47 3.00 -1.65
N PRO A 198 -3.46 3.26 -2.53
CA PRO A 198 -4.65 4.02 -2.18
C PRO A 198 -5.36 3.36 -1.00
N ARG A 199 -5.52 4.11 0.09
CA ARG A 199 -6.22 3.65 1.27
C ARG A 199 -6.79 4.85 2.01
N ASP A 200 -8.11 4.89 2.03
CA ASP A 200 -8.84 5.86 2.82
C ASP A 200 -8.75 5.50 4.30
N TRP A 201 -8.76 6.52 5.17
CA TRP A 201 -8.67 6.31 6.61
C TRP A 201 -9.69 7.15 7.36
N PRO A 202 -10.38 6.57 8.37
CA PRO A 202 -11.41 7.28 9.12
C PRO A 202 -10.80 8.34 10.04
N TYR A 203 -11.29 9.57 9.95
CA TYR A 203 -10.84 10.69 10.76
C TYR A 203 -11.66 10.81 12.05
N LEU A 204 -11.25 10.09 13.10
CA LEU A 204 -11.99 9.96 14.38
C LEU A 204 -12.18 11.28 15.16
N HIS A 205 -11.35 12.30 14.90
CA HIS A 205 -11.37 13.56 15.64
C HIS A 205 -12.35 14.60 15.06
N ALA A 206 -13.01 14.30 13.93
CA ALA A 206 -14.03 15.19 13.40
C ALA A 206 -15.32 15.07 14.24
N ASN A 207 -16.00 16.20 14.42
CA ASN A 207 -17.40 16.24 14.84
C ASN A 207 -18.24 16.73 13.65
N PRO A 208 -18.50 15.85 12.66
CA PRO A 208 -18.90 16.27 11.32
C PRO A 208 -20.40 16.58 11.18
N GLY A 209 -21.16 16.56 12.29
CA GLY A 209 -22.62 16.67 12.28
C GLY A 209 -23.28 15.30 12.15
N ARG A 210 -24.46 15.27 11.52
CA ARG A 210 -25.23 14.04 11.29
C ARG A 210 -25.64 13.93 9.83
N VAL A 211 -25.83 12.71 9.35
CA VAL A 211 -26.38 12.41 8.03
C VAL A 211 -27.82 11.90 8.19
N SER A 212 -28.76 12.45 7.43
CA SER A 212 -30.16 12.07 7.52
C SER A 212 -30.50 10.99 6.48
N PHE A 213 -31.15 9.93 6.92
CA PHE A 213 -31.63 8.84 6.07
C PHE A 213 -33.15 8.77 6.14
N TYR A 214 -33.81 8.50 5.02
CA TYR A 214 -35.23 8.11 5.06
C TYR A 214 -35.35 6.77 5.80
N GLU A 215 -36.14 6.72 6.87
CA GLU A 215 -36.38 5.51 7.67
C GLU A 215 -37.82 5.41 8.13
N ILE A 216 -38.49 4.31 7.80
CA ILE A 216 -39.89 4.07 8.17
C ILE A 216 -40.05 3.95 9.69
N GLU A 217 -39.01 3.49 10.37
CA GLU A 217 -38.98 3.31 11.82
C GLU A 217 -39.16 4.62 12.59
N ALA A 218 -38.74 5.75 11.99
CA ALA A 218 -38.82 7.07 12.60
C ALA A 218 -40.22 7.71 12.53
N GLY A 219 -41.15 7.13 11.77
CA GLY A 219 -42.46 7.73 11.47
C GLY A 219 -43.63 6.75 11.34
N ALA A 220 -43.39 5.44 11.59
CA ALA A 220 -44.38 4.37 11.78
C ALA A 220 -45.64 4.46 10.91
N GLN A 221 -45.45 4.63 9.60
CA GLN A 221 -46.52 4.50 8.64
C GLN A 221 -47.02 3.04 8.64
N LEU A 222 -48.26 2.85 9.06
CA LEU A 222 -48.89 1.52 9.23
C LEU A 222 -49.59 1.02 7.96
N VAL A 223 -49.69 1.86 6.93
CA VAL A 223 -50.42 1.56 5.69
C VAL A 223 -49.61 2.01 4.47
N LEU A 224 -49.58 1.17 3.44
CA LEU A 224 -48.97 1.51 2.16
C LEU A 224 -49.66 2.75 1.53
N PRO A 225 -48.91 3.66 0.89
CA PRO A 225 -49.48 4.77 0.15
C PRO A 225 -50.50 4.33 -0.91
N ASP A 226 -51.63 5.02 -1.01
CA ASP A 226 -52.71 4.70 -1.97
C ASP A 226 -52.23 4.74 -3.42
N ASP A 227 -51.30 5.63 -3.73
CA ASP A 227 -50.72 5.76 -5.06
C ASP A 227 -49.81 4.57 -5.41
N TYR A 228 -49.05 4.03 -4.46
CA TYR A 228 -48.29 2.80 -4.62
C TYR A 228 -49.20 1.59 -4.83
N LEU A 229 -50.36 1.53 -4.14
CA LEU A 229 -51.31 0.44 -4.27
C LEU A 229 -52.07 0.45 -5.61
N ASN A 230 -52.49 1.63 -6.08
CA ASN A 230 -53.43 1.74 -7.19
C ASN A 230 -52.79 2.10 -8.54
N GLU A 231 -51.57 2.62 -8.57
CA GLU A 231 -50.93 3.11 -9.79
C GLU A 231 -49.82 2.17 -10.29
N THR A 232 -50.14 1.36 -11.30
CA THR A 232 -49.20 0.38 -11.90
C THR A 232 -47.91 1.02 -12.43
N TYR A 233 -48.00 2.23 -12.97
CA TYR A 233 -46.82 2.96 -13.46
C TYR A 233 -45.85 3.34 -12.31
N ARG A 234 -46.35 3.59 -11.10
CA ARG A 234 -45.51 3.86 -9.92
C ARG A 234 -44.83 2.60 -9.43
N GLN A 235 -45.55 1.49 -9.37
CA GLN A 235 -45.01 0.18 -9.01
C GLN A 235 -43.85 -0.20 -9.95
N GLN A 236 -44.06 0.00 -11.25
CA GLN A 236 -43.03 -0.19 -12.27
C GLN A 236 -41.82 0.74 -12.05
N ALA A 237 -42.04 2.02 -11.79
CA ALA A 237 -40.96 2.98 -11.52
C ALA A 237 -40.15 2.60 -10.26
N PHE A 238 -40.78 2.02 -9.24
CA PHE A 238 -40.09 1.53 -8.04
C PHE A 238 -39.19 0.34 -8.40
N ILE A 239 -39.70 -0.62 -9.17
CA ILE A 239 -38.92 -1.78 -9.61
C ILE A 239 -37.72 -1.32 -10.44
N GLU A 240 -37.91 -0.45 -11.43
CA GLU A 240 -36.84 0.09 -12.28
C GLU A 240 -35.77 0.82 -11.47
N ARG A 241 -36.18 1.65 -10.50
CA ARG A 241 -35.24 2.34 -9.61
C ARG A 241 -34.54 1.37 -8.66
N GLY A 242 -35.24 0.38 -8.12
CA GLY A 242 -34.66 -0.67 -7.27
C GLY A 242 -33.59 -1.46 -8.00
N ILE A 243 -33.83 -1.81 -9.27
CA ILE A 243 -32.83 -2.43 -10.15
C ILE A 243 -31.62 -1.50 -10.32
N GLY A 244 -31.85 -0.20 -10.58
CA GLY A 244 -30.78 0.79 -10.69
C GLY A 244 -29.94 0.93 -9.42
N LEU A 245 -30.56 0.88 -8.23
CA LEU A 245 -29.86 0.90 -6.94
C LEU A 245 -28.97 -0.34 -6.77
N VAL A 246 -29.44 -1.51 -7.19
CA VAL A 246 -28.59 -2.72 -7.20
C VAL A 246 -27.42 -2.56 -8.20
N GLY A 247 -27.70 -1.93 -9.35
CA GLY A 247 -26.70 -1.48 -10.32
C GLY A 247 -25.52 -0.71 -9.72
N ILE A 248 -25.83 0.19 -8.77
CA ILE A 248 -24.86 1.05 -8.09
C ILE A 248 -24.13 0.28 -6.98
N GLY A 249 -24.85 -0.50 -6.18
CA GLY A 249 -24.31 -1.15 -4.98
C GLY A 249 -23.50 -2.42 -5.24
N TRP A 250 -23.73 -3.12 -6.35
CA TRP A 250 -23.11 -4.42 -6.65
C TRP A 250 -22.55 -4.48 -8.07
N GLY A 251 -21.32 -4.97 -8.17
CA GLY A 251 -20.72 -5.42 -9.43
C GLY A 251 -21.04 -6.89 -9.72
N ARG A 252 -20.31 -7.46 -10.69
CA ARG A 252 -20.44 -8.88 -11.08
C ARG A 252 -19.80 -9.86 -10.10
N ASP A 253 -18.97 -9.41 -9.17
CA ASP A 253 -18.26 -10.31 -8.27
C ASP A 253 -19.25 -11.09 -7.39
N ALA A 254 -18.99 -12.39 -7.18
CA ALA A 254 -19.82 -13.29 -6.37
C ALA A 254 -19.67 -13.09 -4.85
N ASN A 255 -19.06 -11.98 -4.40
CA ASN A 255 -18.89 -11.71 -2.98
C ASN A 255 -20.26 -11.56 -2.29
N ASP A 256 -20.68 -12.66 -1.65
CA ASP A 256 -21.94 -12.86 -0.93
C ASP A 256 -21.93 -12.21 0.47
N THR A 257 -20.76 -11.76 0.93
CA THR A 257 -20.53 -11.51 2.36
C THR A 257 -20.89 -10.10 2.83
N GLY A 258 -21.61 -9.30 2.02
CA GLY A 258 -21.83 -7.89 2.31
C GLY A 258 -23.29 -7.47 2.25
N LEU A 259 -23.88 -7.13 3.40
CA LEU A 259 -25.14 -6.38 3.44
C LEU A 259 -24.86 -4.97 2.91
N LYS A 260 -25.67 -4.48 1.97
CA LYS A 260 -25.49 -3.12 1.44
C LYS A 260 -26.79 -2.36 1.30
N ARG A 261 -26.69 -1.05 1.50
CA ARG A 261 -27.74 -0.05 1.29
C ARG A 261 -27.20 1.02 0.36
N VAL A 262 -28.03 1.45 -0.59
CA VAL A 262 -27.68 2.55 -1.49
C VAL A 262 -28.48 3.79 -1.06
N SER A 263 -27.79 4.91 -0.85
CA SER A 263 -28.38 6.16 -0.39
C SER A 263 -27.65 7.38 -0.93
N ASN A 264 -28.41 8.39 -1.38
CA ASN A 264 -27.88 9.67 -1.84
C ASN A 264 -27.31 10.52 -0.70
N SER A 265 -27.71 10.28 0.55
CA SER A 265 -27.26 11.05 1.71
C SER A 265 -25.76 10.90 1.99
N VAL A 266 -25.11 9.89 1.40
CA VAL A 266 -23.68 9.62 1.61
C VAL A 266 -22.83 9.82 0.35
N GLU A 267 -23.37 10.40 -0.72
CA GLU A 267 -22.67 10.63 -1.99
C GLU A 267 -21.35 11.41 -1.82
N THR A 268 -21.37 12.41 -0.94
CA THR A 268 -20.25 13.34 -0.73
C THR A 268 -19.16 12.78 0.17
N LEU A 269 -19.43 11.68 0.87
CA LEU A 269 -18.51 11.08 1.83
C LEU A 269 -17.49 10.18 1.12
N GLY A 270 -16.25 10.20 1.60
CA GLY A 270 -15.18 9.36 1.07
C GLY A 270 -15.42 7.88 1.34
N ASN A 271 -14.89 7.03 0.46
CA ASN A 271 -14.81 5.59 0.70
C ASN A 271 -14.10 5.33 2.04
N GLY A 272 -14.52 4.29 2.77
CA GLY A 272 -14.02 3.97 4.11
C GLY A 272 -14.60 4.80 5.25
N SER A 273 -15.46 5.79 4.98
CA SER A 273 -16.18 6.51 6.05
C SER A 273 -17.07 5.54 6.81
N ILE A 274 -17.20 5.73 8.13
CA ILE A 274 -18.02 4.88 8.99
C ILE A 274 -19.36 5.56 9.25
N ILE A 275 -20.47 4.87 9.05
CA ILE A 275 -21.82 5.32 9.40
C ILE A 275 -22.30 4.54 10.62
N GLU A 276 -22.81 5.24 11.62
CA GLU A 276 -23.34 4.68 12.85
C GLU A 276 -24.87 4.52 12.78
N ASN A 277 -25.42 3.48 13.40
CA ASN A 277 -26.86 3.27 13.59
C ASN A 277 -27.71 3.26 12.30
N VAL A 278 -27.11 2.92 11.16
CA VAL A 278 -27.86 2.77 9.90
C VAL A 278 -28.46 1.37 9.77
N THR A 279 -29.69 1.31 9.27
CA THR A 279 -30.37 0.06 8.95
C THR A 279 -30.03 -0.40 7.53
N LEU A 280 -29.65 -1.67 7.38
CA LEU A 280 -29.33 -2.33 6.11
C LEU A 280 -30.32 -3.47 5.82
N PRO A 281 -30.66 -3.75 4.56
CA PRO A 281 -31.45 -4.93 4.22
C PRO A 281 -30.65 -6.20 4.52
N TYR A 282 -31.29 -7.17 5.18
CA TYR A 282 -30.71 -8.47 5.50
C TYR A 282 -31.43 -9.57 4.72
N PHE A 283 -30.67 -10.33 3.94
CA PHE A 283 -31.14 -11.56 3.31
C PHE A 283 -30.00 -12.58 3.34
N ALA A 284 -30.22 -13.73 4.00
CA ALA A 284 -29.24 -14.78 4.11
C ALA A 284 -29.84 -16.12 3.68
N THR A 285 -29.16 -16.80 2.77
CA THR A 285 -29.54 -18.15 2.34
C THR A 285 -28.84 -19.18 3.22
N HIS A 286 -29.61 -19.98 3.96
CA HIS A 286 -29.08 -21.00 4.87
C HIS A 286 -28.79 -22.32 4.16
N SER A 287 -29.63 -22.70 3.19
CA SER A 287 -29.43 -23.91 2.41
C SER A 287 -30.11 -23.81 1.06
N ILE A 288 -29.45 -24.37 0.04
CA ILE A 288 -30.03 -24.65 -1.28
C ILE A 288 -30.00 -26.17 -1.46
N GLN A 289 -31.17 -26.79 -1.52
CA GLN A 289 -31.32 -28.23 -1.72
C GLN A 289 -31.92 -28.46 -3.10
N TRP A 290 -31.05 -28.72 -4.09
CA TRP A 290 -31.49 -29.06 -5.45
C TRP A 290 -32.31 -30.34 -5.43
N ILE A 291 -33.47 -30.31 -6.09
CA ILE A 291 -34.36 -31.46 -6.18
C ILE A 291 -33.71 -32.52 -7.08
N THR A 292 -33.71 -33.77 -6.64
CA THR A 292 -33.07 -34.89 -7.37
C THR A 292 -34.06 -35.79 -8.09
N LYS A 293 -35.34 -35.73 -7.69
CA LYS A 293 -36.42 -36.57 -8.24
C LYS A 293 -37.63 -35.73 -8.60
N GLU A 294 -38.29 -36.08 -9.69
CA GLU A 294 -39.53 -35.45 -10.14
C GLU A 294 -40.62 -35.44 -9.07
N SER A 295 -40.75 -36.54 -8.30
CA SER A 295 -41.74 -36.67 -7.22
C SER A 295 -41.55 -35.72 -6.04
N GLU A 296 -40.41 -35.01 -5.96
CA GLU A 296 -40.15 -34.00 -4.92
C GLU A 296 -40.57 -32.60 -5.36
N VAL A 297 -40.88 -32.41 -6.66
CA VAL A 297 -41.46 -31.17 -7.17
C VAL A 297 -42.94 -31.14 -6.77
N PRO A 298 -43.43 -30.09 -6.08
CA PRO A 298 -44.83 -30.03 -5.65
C PRO A 298 -45.82 -30.09 -6.82
N ASP A 299 -46.92 -30.83 -6.60
CA ASP A 299 -47.99 -31.06 -7.60
C ASP A 299 -48.61 -29.77 -8.18
N TYR A 300 -48.53 -28.64 -7.47
CA TYR A 300 -49.04 -27.36 -7.97
C TYR A 300 -48.21 -26.79 -9.12
N ILE A 301 -46.97 -27.26 -9.28
CA ILE A 301 -46.22 -27.12 -10.53
C ILE A 301 -46.57 -28.35 -11.32
N ASP A 302 -47.72 -28.33 -11.99
CA ASP A 302 -48.11 -29.43 -12.85
C ASP A 302 -47.15 -29.49 -14.05
N LEU A 303 -46.08 -30.28 -13.90
CA LEU A 303 -45.03 -30.48 -14.91
C LEU A 303 -45.56 -31.20 -16.16
N HIS A 304 -46.72 -31.84 -16.08
CA HIS A 304 -47.30 -32.61 -17.19
C HIS A 304 -48.22 -31.78 -18.07
N GLU A 305 -48.88 -30.74 -17.53
CA GLU A 305 -49.77 -29.87 -18.32
C GLU A 305 -49.24 -28.45 -18.53
N GLN A 306 -48.36 -27.92 -17.66
CA GLN A 306 -47.94 -26.51 -17.70
C GLN A 306 -46.41 -26.33 -17.81
N ASP A 307 -45.98 -25.46 -18.74
CA ASP A 307 -44.58 -25.02 -18.85
C ASP A 307 -44.13 -24.41 -17.50
N PRO A 308 -43.02 -24.85 -16.87
CA PRO A 308 -42.52 -24.24 -15.62
C PRO A 308 -42.37 -22.72 -15.70
N LEU A 309 -42.17 -22.17 -16.90
CA LEU A 309 -42.19 -20.73 -17.13
C LEU A 309 -43.55 -20.10 -16.79
N HIS A 310 -44.66 -20.78 -17.09
CA HIS A 310 -46.00 -20.35 -16.73
C HIS A 310 -46.18 -20.29 -15.22
N ALA A 311 -45.68 -21.30 -14.48
CA ALA A 311 -45.68 -21.30 -13.02
C ALA A 311 -44.85 -20.13 -12.45
N MET A 312 -43.69 -19.82 -13.04
CA MET A 312 -42.90 -18.64 -12.68
C MET A 312 -43.69 -17.34 -12.93
N PHE A 313 -44.32 -17.19 -14.10
CA PHE A 313 -45.16 -16.02 -14.40
C PHE A 313 -46.34 -15.90 -13.44
N GLN A 314 -47.02 -17.00 -13.12
CA GLN A 314 -48.11 -17.02 -12.17
C GLN A 314 -47.64 -16.63 -10.76
N SER A 315 -46.44 -17.08 -10.35
CA SER A 315 -45.85 -16.63 -9.08
C SER A 315 -45.53 -15.13 -9.09
N LEU A 316 -45.11 -14.57 -10.23
CA LEU A 316 -44.78 -13.15 -10.37
C LEU A 316 -46.02 -12.25 -10.45
N GLN A 317 -47.21 -12.79 -10.78
CA GLN A 317 -48.47 -12.03 -10.75
C GLN A 317 -48.84 -11.54 -9.34
N TRP A 318 -48.23 -12.12 -8.31
CA TRP A 318 -48.38 -11.72 -6.91
C TRP A 318 -47.35 -10.67 -6.47
N SER A 319 -46.61 -10.10 -7.42
CA SER A 319 -45.72 -8.96 -7.19
C SER A 319 -46.38 -7.67 -7.70
N PRO A 320 -45.94 -6.48 -7.22
CA PRO A 320 -46.55 -5.19 -7.58
C PRO A 320 -46.67 -4.93 -9.09
N SER A 321 -45.66 -5.27 -9.89
CA SER A 321 -45.74 -5.18 -11.35
C SER A 321 -45.04 -6.39 -11.97
N PRO A 322 -45.75 -7.42 -12.44
CA PRO A 322 -45.12 -8.60 -13.03
C PRO A 322 -44.36 -8.24 -14.31
N PRO A 323 -43.16 -8.82 -14.54
CA PRO A 323 -42.41 -8.56 -15.77
C PRO A 323 -43.09 -9.22 -16.97
N ILE A 324 -42.93 -8.61 -18.15
CA ILE A 324 -43.48 -9.16 -19.40
C ILE A 324 -42.61 -10.33 -19.91
N VAL A 325 -41.31 -10.29 -19.64
CA VAL A 325 -40.33 -11.24 -20.16
C VAL A 325 -39.46 -11.74 -19.01
N ILE A 326 -39.26 -13.06 -18.98
CA ILE A 326 -38.25 -13.71 -18.16
C ILE A 326 -37.08 -14.04 -19.10
N HIS A 327 -35.85 -13.90 -18.61
CA HIS A 327 -34.65 -14.20 -19.38
C HIS A 327 -33.97 -15.48 -18.89
N LEU A 328 -33.15 -16.06 -19.76
CA LEU A 328 -32.31 -17.20 -19.46
C LEU A 328 -31.40 -16.88 -18.25
N GLY A 329 -31.36 -17.77 -17.25
CA GLY A 329 -30.69 -17.56 -15.97
C GLY A 329 -31.60 -17.04 -14.84
N ALA A 330 -32.88 -16.77 -15.10
CA ALA A 330 -33.79 -16.31 -14.05
C ALA A 330 -33.94 -17.37 -12.94
N ALA A 331 -33.70 -16.96 -11.70
CA ALA A 331 -33.93 -17.73 -10.48
C ALA A 331 -35.04 -17.05 -9.67
N VAL A 332 -36.19 -17.70 -9.56
CA VAL A 332 -37.41 -17.13 -8.94
C VAL A 332 -37.81 -17.97 -7.72
N LEU A 333 -37.81 -17.36 -6.54
CA LEU A 333 -38.44 -17.94 -5.36
C LEU A 333 -39.96 -17.88 -5.55
N MET A 334 -40.57 -19.05 -5.68
CA MET A 334 -42.01 -19.17 -5.80
C MET A 334 -42.67 -18.79 -4.49
N GLN A 335 -43.69 -17.94 -4.57
CA GLN A 335 -44.55 -17.69 -3.43
C GLN A 335 -45.34 -18.96 -3.10
N ASN A 336 -45.66 -19.16 -1.82
CA ASN A 336 -46.45 -20.30 -1.40
C ASN A 336 -47.87 -20.19 -1.96
N LEU A 337 -48.15 -20.92 -3.06
CA LEU A 337 -49.44 -20.86 -3.76
C LEU A 337 -50.64 -21.30 -2.91
N THR A 338 -50.40 -21.94 -1.76
CA THR A 338 -51.45 -22.36 -0.83
C THR A 338 -51.93 -21.22 0.08
N SER A 339 -51.08 -20.22 0.34
CA SER A 339 -51.41 -19.03 1.13
C SER A 339 -51.41 -17.81 0.22
N ARG A 340 -52.45 -17.70 -0.61
CA ARG A 340 -52.63 -16.59 -1.56
C ARG A 340 -52.97 -15.30 -0.84
N THR A 341 -51.97 -14.62 -0.28
CA THR A 341 -52.12 -13.21 0.12
C THR A 341 -51.71 -12.34 -1.06
N ASN A 342 -52.54 -11.35 -1.37
CA ASN A 342 -52.17 -10.34 -2.34
C ASN A 342 -51.12 -9.44 -1.68
N TRP A 343 -50.02 -9.11 -2.36
CA TRP A 343 -48.97 -8.24 -1.82
C TRP A 343 -49.54 -6.91 -1.28
N SER A 344 -50.61 -6.42 -1.89
CA SER A 344 -51.31 -5.19 -1.47
C SER A 344 -52.04 -5.31 -0.12
N SER A 345 -52.28 -6.54 0.34
CA SER A 345 -52.95 -6.85 1.61
C SER A 345 -51.98 -7.27 2.72
N ASP A 346 -50.69 -7.42 2.42
CA ASP A 346 -49.71 -7.81 3.41
C ASP A 346 -49.54 -6.69 4.46
N PRO A 347 -49.67 -6.98 5.76
CA PRO A 347 -49.59 -5.97 6.80
C PRO A 347 -48.15 -5.44 6.92
N LEU A 348 -48.01 -4.17 7.32
CA LEU A 348 -46.73 -3.55 7.67
C LEU A 348 -46.32 -3.92 9.11
N ASP A 349 -46.26 -5.21 9.39
CA ASP A 349 -45.89 -5.76 10.69
C ASP A 349 -44.37 -5.92 10.82
N TRP A 350 -43.87 -5.71 12.04
CA TRP A 350 -42.45 -5.89 12.37
C TRP A 350 -42.11 -7.38 12.42
N LEU A 351 -41.72 -7.94 11.26
CA LEU A 351 -41.43 -9.36 11.10
C LEU A 351 -40.00 -9.59 10.65
N ASN A 352 -39.37 -10.63 11.21
CA ASN A 352 -38.23 -11.30 10.60
C ASN A 352 -38.72 -12.65 10.07
N ILE A 353 -38.41 -12.95 8.82
CA ILE A 353 -38.96 -14.15 8.17
C ILE A 353 -37.84 -15.17 8.05
N THR A 354 -38.13 -16.40 8.46
CA THR A 354 -37.28 -17.56 8.19
C THR A 354 -38.16 -18.65 7.65
N GLU A 355 -37.96 -19.03 6.39
CA GLU A 355 -38.84 -19.96 5.69
C GLU A 355 -38.08 -20.74 4.63
N THR A 356 -38.70 -21.82 4.16
CA THR A 356 -38.23 -22.61 3.03
C THR A 356 -39.21 -22.45 1.88
N ARG A 357 -38.73 -21.94 0.75
CA ARG A 357 -39.53 -21.78 -0.48
C ARG A 357 -38.91 -22.56 -1.63
N LEU A 358 -39.77 -22.92 -2.58
CA LEU A 358 -39.33 -23.54 -3.81
C LEU A 358 -38.77 -22.49 -4.76
N LEU A 359 -37.58 -22.74 -5.30
CA LEU A 359 -36.94 -21.96 -6.35
C LEU A 359 -37.14 -22.66 -7.70
N SER A 360 -37.50 -21.89 -8.73
CA SER A 360 -37.37 -22.32 -10.13
C SER A 360 -36.21 -21.57 -10.78
N PHE A 361 -35.31 -22.32 -11.43
CA PHE A 361 -34.14 -21.79 -12.09
C PHE A 361 -34.14 -22.17 -13.57
N TRP A 362 -34.22 -21.16 -14.46
CA TRP A 362 -34.17 -21.36 -15.90
C TRP A 362 -32.70 -21.51 -16.36
N LEU A 363 -32.28 -22.75 -16.55
CA LEU A 363 -30.89 -23.12 -16.84
C LEU A 363 -30.45 -22.83 -18.28
N GLY A 364 -31.34 -23.05 -19.22
CA GLY A 364 -30.91 -23.32 -20.58
C GLY A 364 -32.00 -23.52 -21.59
N THR A 365 -31.54 -23.71 -22.81
CA THR A 365 -32.26 -24.39 -23.86
C THR A 365 -31.49 -25.66 -24.24
N ARG A 366 -32.08 -26.54 -25.05
CA ARG A 366 -31.42 -27.76 -25.55
C ARG A 366 -30.05 -27.50 -26.19
N HIS A 367 -29.82 -26.30 -26.70
CA HIS A 367 -28.57 -25.93 -27.37
C HIS A 367 -27.62 -25.10 -26.50
N GLU A 368 -28.10 -24.56 -25.38
CA GLU A 368 -27.36 -23.60 -24.56
C GLU A 368 -27.62 -23.88 -23.08
N ASN A 369 -26.61 -24.39 -22.38
CA ASN A 369 -26.64 -24.57 -20.92
C ASN A 369 -25.80 -23.47 -20.28
N LEU A 370 -26.39 -22.66 -19.40
CA LEU A 370 -25.67 -21.58 -18.73
C LEU A 370 -24.75 -22.04 -17.60
N THR A 371 -25.00 -23.22 -17.00
CA THR A 371 -24.28 -23.65 -15.80
C THR A 371 -23.53 -24.96 -16.03
N ARG A 372 -22.35 -25.06 -15.40
CA ARG A 372 -21.54 -26.30 -15.37
C ARG A 372 -21.42 -26.89 -13.96
N GLY A 373 -22.00 -26.23 -12.96
CA GLY A 373 -21.76 -26.54 -11.55
C GLY A 373 -22.90 -27.29 -10.84
N LEU A 374 -24.00 -27.58 -11.52
CA LEU A 374 -25.06 -28.41 -10.93
C LEU A 374 -24.58 -29.86 -10.74
N SER A 375 -25.02 -30.48 -9.64
CA SER A 375 -24.74 -31.88 -9.39
C SER A 375 -25.42 -32.77 -10.44
N ALA A 376 -24.76 -33.86 -10.83
CA ALA A 376 -25.23 -34.75 -11.90
C ALA A 376 -26.55 -35.48 -11.59
N ASP A 377 -26.93 -35.54 -10.31
CA ASP A 377 -28.18 -36.09 -9.80
C ASP A 377 -29.31 -35.05 -9.70
N THR A 378 -29.06 -33.78 -10.04
CA THR A 378 -30.09 -32.75 -10.06
C THR A 378 -31.15 -33.08 -11.10
N TYR A 379 -32.42 -33.08 -10.69
CA TYR A 379 -33.56 -33.23 -11.60
C TYR A 379 -33.65 -32.01 -12.51
N ILE A 380 -33.47 -32.24 -13.82
CA ILE A 380 -33.60 -31.23 -14.86
C ILE A 380 -34.75 -31.64 -15.76
N THR A 381 -35.80 -30.83 -15.79
CA THR A 381 -36.91 -31.02 -16.74
C THR A 381 -36.62 -30.27 -18.04
N THR A 382 -36.86 -30.93 -19.18
CA THR A 382 -36.72 -30.34 -20.52
C THR A 382 -38.08 -30.33 -21.20
N TYR A 383 -38.59 -29.15 -21.54
CA TYR A 383 -39.92 -28.99 -22.14
C TYR A 383 -39.89 -29.07 -23.68
N THR A 384 -41.07 -29.10 -24.30
CA THR A 384 -41.24 -29.26 -25.77
C THR A 384 -40.57 -28.17 -26.60
N ASN A 385 -40.47 -26.95 -26.05
CA ASN A 385 -39.74 -25.82 -26.64
C ASN A 385 -38.22 -25.88 -26.41
N GLY A 386 -37.73 -26.95 -25.79
CA GLY A 386 -36.32 -27.18 -25.49
C GLY A 386 -35.81 -26.42 -24.26
N ARG A 387 -36.65 -25.69 -23.51
CA ARG A 387 -36.23 -25.02 -22.27
C ARG A 387 -35.91 -26.03 -21.17
N GLN A 388 -34.89 -25.72 -20.37
CA GLN A 388 -34.44 -26.56 -19.27
C GLN A 388 -34.56 -25.83 -17.94
N PHE A 389 -35.18 -26.48 -16.95
CA PHE A 389 -35.38 -25.94 -15.62
C PHE A 389 -34.83 -26.89 -14.56
N ALA A 390 -34.27 -26.32 -13.50
CA ALA A 390 -33.99 -27.02 -12.25
C ALA A 390 -34.76 -26.36 -11.11
N PHE A 391 -34.99 -27.15 -10.07
CA PHE A 391 -35.73 -26.72 -8.89
C PHE A 391 -34.91 -26.95 -7.63
N ALA A 392 -35.08 -26.09 -6.63
CA ALA A 392 -34.43 -26.25 -5.34
C ALA A 392 -35.32 -25.78 -4.19
N TRP A 393 -35.21 -26.44 -3.04
CA TRP A 393 -35.72 -25.91 -1.79
C TRP A 393 -34.69 -24.96 -1.20
N VAL A 394 -35.07 -23.69 -1.06
CA VAL A 394 -34.21 -22.64 -0.52
C VAL A 394 -34.73 -22.23 0.85
N THR A 395 -33.92 -22.49 1.87
CA THR A 395 -34.18 -22.02 3.23
C THR A 395 -33.41 -20.73 3.44
N PHE A 396 -34.11 -19.66 3.81
CA PHE A 396 -33.52 -18.33 3.96
C PHE A 396 -34.09 -17.58 5.17
N SER A 397 -33.38 -16.54 5.59
CA SER A 397 -33.89 -15.50 6.49
C SER A 397 -33.87 -14.13 5.81
N ALA A 398 -34.94 -13.36 6.00
CA ALA A 398 -35.08 -12.01 5.49
C ALA A 398 -35.53 -11.05 6.61
N GLY A 399 -34.99 -9.83 6.58
CA GLY A 399 -35.21 -8.81 7.59
C GLY A 399 -34.37 -7.58 7.32
N VAL A 400 -33.91 -6.94 8.40
CA VAL A 400 -32.90 -5.88 8.36
C VAL A 400 -31.80 -6.14 9.37
N GLY A 401 -30.64 -5.51 9.20
CA GLY A 401 -29.58 -5.48 10.18
C GLY A 401 -29.29 -4.04 10.57
N LYS A 402 -29.07 -3.77 11.87
CA LYS A 402 -28.63 -2.45 12.33
C LYS A 402 -27.13 -2.45 12.59
N CYS A 403 -26.44 -1.47 12.02
CA CYS A 403 -25.02 -1.28 12.25
C CYS A 403 -24.79 -0.68 13.63
N ALA A 404 -23.87 -1.25 14.41
CA ALA A 404 -23.43 -0.71 15.68
C ALA A 404 -21.98 -0.22 15.57
N ARG A 405 -21.67 0.90 16.21
CA ARG A 405 -20.34 1.54 16.14
C ARG A 405 -19.20 0.60 16.49
N ASP A 406 -19.35 -0.16 17.57
CA ASP A 406 -18.23 -0.91 18.17
C ASP A 406 -18.17 -2.37 17.71
N SER A 407 -19.30 -2.99 17.38
CA SER A 407 -19.36 -4.42 17.02
C SER A 407 -19.50 -4.68 15.52
N SER A 408 -20.15 -3.78 14.78
CA SER A 408 -20.51 -3.99 13.36
C SER A 408 -20.54 -2.66 12.58
N PRO A 409 -19.40 -1.96 12.43
CA PRO A 409 -19.36 -0.66 11.77
C PRO A 409 -19.73 -0.79 10.30
N CYS A 410 -20.60 0.09 9.84
CA CYS A 410 -20.95 0.17 8.43
C CYS A 410 -20.04 1.17 7.73
N ILE A 411 -19.43 0.73 6.63
CA ILE A 411 -18.46 1.51 5.90
C ILE A 411 -19.02 1.93 4.55
N ILE A 412 -18.62 3.08 4.05
CA ILE A 412 -18.89 3.47 2.67
C ILE A 412 -17.94 2.71 1.75
N SER A 413 -18.45 1.80 0.93
CA SER A 413 -17.63 1.00 0.02
C SER A 413 -17.38 1.68 -1.32
N SER A 414 -18.32 2.52 -1.74
CA SER A 414 -18.30 3.29 -2.98
C SER A 414 -19.24 4.49 -2.82
N PRO A 415 -19.23 5.48 -3.73
CA PRO A 415 -20.24 6.53 -3.73
C PRO A 415 -21.64 5.91 -3.61
N PHE A 416 -22.48 6.49 -2.75
CA PHE A 416 -23.83 6.03 -2.42
C PHE A 416 -23.95 4.73 -1.63
N THR A 417 -22.92 3.90 -1.53
CA THR A 417 -23.07 2.53 -1.04
C THR A 417 -22.51 2.37 0.37
N ILE A 418 -23.40 2.05 1.29
CA ILE A 418 -23.09 1.67 2.66
C ILE A 418 -23.01 0.15 2.70
N GLN A 419 -21.94 -0.40 3.25
CA GLN A 419 -21.70 -1.83 3.33
C GLN A 419 -21.34 -2.24 4.76
N ASN A 420 -21.81 -3.43 5.16
CA ASN A 420 -21.31 -4.14 6.32
C ASN A 420 -20.71 -5.48 5.90
N MET A 421 -19.55 -5.84 6.45
CA MET A 421 -18.89 -7.15 6.22
C MET A 421 -18.82 -8.01 7.49
N THR A 422 -19.37 -7.52 8.60
CA THR A 422 -19.43 -8.24 9.88
C THR A 422 -20.73 -9.02 9.99
N LEU A 423 -20.79 -10.01 10.88
CA LEU A 423 -22.05 -10.68 11.19
C LEU A 423 -22.98 -9.68 11.88
N ILE A 424 -24.15 -9.43 11.28
CA ILE A 424 -25.23 -8.65 11.89
C ILE A 424 -26.40 -9.59 12.18
N ASP A 425 -26.97 -9.49 13.37
CA ASP A 425 -28.16 -10.24 13.74
C ASP A 425 -29.39 -9.71 12.98
N PRO A 426 -30.19 -10.58 12.34
CA PRO A 426 -31.37 -10.16 11.63
C PRO A 426 -32.45 -9.66 12.60
N GLY A 427 -32.83 -8.40 12.43
CA GLY A 427 -33.96 -7.76 13.11
C GLY A 427 -35.24 -7.74 12.25
N PRO A 428 -36.41 -7.62 12.89
CA PRO A 428 -37.68 -7.46 12.21
C PRO A 428 -37.82 -6.08 11.57
N HIS A 429 -38.58 -5.97 10.47
CA HIS A 429 -38.87 -4.68 9.82
C HIS A 429 -40.22 -4.68 9.08
N PRO A 430 -41.00 -3.58 9.10
CA PRO A 430 -42.33 -3.51 8.50
C PRO A 430 -42.34 -3.70 6.97
N LEU A 431 -41.25 -3.39 6.29
CA LEU A 431 -41.12 -3.56 4.83
C LEU A 431 -40.64 -4.96 4.40
N THR A 432 -40.38 -5.90 5.32
CA THR A 432 -39.79 -7.20 4.96
C THR A 432 -40.69 -8.03 4.04
N LEU A 433 -42.00 -8.10 4.32
CA LEU A 433 -42.95 -8.80 3.44
C LEU A 433 -43.05 -8.14 2.06
N GLN A 434 -43.17 -6.81 2.02
CA GLN A 434 -43.25 -6.04 0.78
C GLN A 434 -41.97 -6.17 -0.07
N ALA A 435 -40.80 -6.18 0.58
CA ALA A 435 -39.54 -6.41 -0.10
C ALA A 435 -39.46 -7.83 -0.68
N LEU A 436 -39.91 -8.86 0.05
CA LEU A 436 -39.98 -10.23 -0.45
C LEU A 436 -40.98 -10.41 -1.60
N SER A 437 -42.09 -9.67 -1.61
CA SER A 437 -43.08 -9.74 -2.70
C SER A 437 -42.55 -9.08 -3.99
N MET A 438 -41.75 -8.02 -3.88
CA MET A 438 -41.14 -7.31 -5.01
C MET A 438 -39.84 -7.95 -5.51
N ALA A 439 -39.06 -8.59 -4.65
CA ALA A 439 -37.75 -9.14 -4.97
C ALA A 439 -37.72 -10.06 -6.21
N PRO A 440 -38.67 -10.99 -6.43
CA PRO A 440 -38.68 -11.85 -7.60
C PRO A 440 -38.65 -11.09 -8.93
N VAL A 441 -39.43 -10.00 -9.04
CA VAL A 441 -39.47 -9.19 -10.27
C VAL A 441 -38.14 -8.49 -10.50
N ILE A 442 -37.59 -7.86 -9.45
CA ILE A 442 -36.27 -7.23 -9.52
C ILE A 442 -35.21 -8.27 -9.93
N GLY A 443 -35.29 -9.50 -9.41
CA GLY A 443 -34.37 -10.57 -9.78
C GLY A 443 -34.39 -10.92 -11.27
N VAL A 444 -35.58 -11.10 -11.84
CA VAL A 444 -35.72 -11.36 -13.29
C VAL A 444 -35.10 -10.23 -14.11
N SER A 445 -35.33 -8.97 -13.71
CA SER A 445 -34.76 -7.82 -14.41
C SER A 445 -33.25 -7.67 -14.22
N LEU A 446 -32.71 -8.02 -13.04
CA LEU A 446 -31.26 -8.02 -12.79
C LEU A 446 -30.54 -9.03 -13.69
N VAL A 447 -31.12 -10.21 -13.89
CA VAL A 447 -30.59 -11.21 -14.82
C VAL A 447 -30.59 -10.68 -16.25
N SER A 448 -31.62 -9.93 -16.65
CA SER A 448 -31.67 -9.27 -17.97
C SER A 448 -30.55 -8.25 -18.17
N GLN A 449 -30.24 -7.46 -17.13
CA GLN A 449 -29.17 -6.46 -17.19
C GLN A 449 -27.77 -7.08 -17.16
N ASN A 450 -27.59 -8.21 -16.48
CA ASN A 450 -26.32 -8.96 -16.41
C ASN A 450 -25.12 -8.08 -15.99
N SER A 451 -25.31 -7.03 -15.21
CA SER A 451 -24.26 -6.12 -14.71
C SER A 451 -23.98 -6.30 -13.23
N SER A 452 -25.01 -6.66 -12.46
CA SER A 452 -24.98 -6.72 -10.99
C SER A 452 -25.35 -8.09 -10.45
N VAL A 453 -25.16 -9.13 -11.25
CA VAL A 453 -25.26 -10.53 -10.84
C VAL A 453 -24.00 -11.26 -11.28
N PRO A 454 -23.55 -12.29 -10.53
CA PRO A 454 -22.43 -13.11 -10.96
C PRO A 454 -22.72 -13.86 -12.24
N SER A 455 -21.68 -14.45 -12.80
CA SER A 455 -21.85 -15.31 -13.97
C SER A 455 -22.65 -16.55 -13.57
N PRO A 456 -23.72 -16.94 -14.30
CA PRO A 456 -24.44 -18.19 -14.01
C PRO A 456 -23.61 -19.45 -14.32
N TRP A 457 -22.41 -19.27 -14.91
CA TRP A 457 -21.43 -20.32 -15.20
C TRP A 457 -20.62 -20.76 -13.97
N GLU A 458 -20.54 -19.92 -12.94
CA GLU A 458 -19.93 -20.23 -11.64
C GLU A 458 -20.86 -21.17 -10.84
N PRO A 459 -20.47 -21.67 -9.64
CA PRO A 459 -21.33 -22.58 -8.88
C PRO A 459 -22.74 -21.99 -8.77
N PRO A 460 -23.78 -22.74 -9.20
CA PRO A 460 -25.14 -22.22 -9.31
C PRO A 460 -25.68 -21.73 -7.96
N ASP A 461 -25.20 -22.29 -6.85
CA ASP A 461 -25.51 -21.85 -5.50
C ASP A 461 -25.10 -20.39 -5.26
N ASP A 462 -23.86 -20.02 -5.62
CA ASP A 462 -23.35 -18.66 -5.40
C ASP A 462 -24.09 -17.65 -6.28
N TYR A 463 -24.43 -18.05 -7.50
CA TYR A 463 -25.27 -17.26 -8.39
C TYR A 463 -26.66 -17.03 -7.79
N VAL A 464 -27.35 -18.10 -7.36
CA VAL A 464 -28.69 -18.02 -6.76
C VAL A 464 -28.66 -17.16 -5.49
N LYS A 465 -27.72 -17.40 -4.57
CA LYS A 465 -27.56 -16.59 -3.35
C LYS A 465 -27.43 -15.11 -3.67
N ALA A 466 -26.56 -14.78 -4.61
CA ALA A 466 -26.31 -13.40 -5.03
C ALA A 466 -27.56 -12.77 -5.67
N VAL A 467 -28.26 -13.46 -6.56
CA VAL A 467 -29.51 -12.96 -7.18
C VAL A 467 -30.54 -12.68 -6.10
N LEU A 468 -30.82 -13.64 -5.21
CA LEU A 468 -31.85 -13.50 -4.18
C LEU A 468 -31.54 -12.37 -3.19
N ALA A 469 -30.31 -12.31 -2.69
CA ALA A 469 -29.90 -11.28 -1.73
C ALA A 469 -29.94 -9.87 -2.35
N ARG A 470 -29.46 -9.72 -3.59
CA ARG A 470 -29.45 -8.43 -4.31
C ARG A 470 -30.86 -7.99 -4.70
N SER A 471 -31.71 -8.92 -5.12
CA SER A 471 -33.13 -8.66 -5.40
C SER A 471 -33.87 -8.13 -4.19
N TYR A 472 -33.72 -8.81 -3.04
CA TYR A 472 -34.32 -8.35 -1.78
C TYR A 472 -33.77 -7.00 -1.37
N SER A 473 -32.46 -6.81 -1.48
CA SER A 473 -31.83 -5.53 -1.14
C SER A 473 -32.33 -4.40 -2.04
N GLY A 474 -32.42 -4.62 -3.36
CA GLY A 474 -32.99 -3.64 -4.29
C GLY A 474 -34.42 -3.26 -3.95
N ALA A 475 -35.26 -4.25 -3.66
CA ALA A 475 -36.65 -4.05 -3.26
C ALA A 475 -36.76 -3.26 -1.95
N TRP A 476 -36.03 -3.67 -0.92
CA TRP A 476 -36.06 -3.00 0.38
C TRP A 476 -35.53 -1.57 0.28
N ASN A 477 -34.41 -1.34 -0.42
CA ASN A 477 -33.83 -0.01 -0.58
C ASN A 477 -34.82 0.96 -1.24
N ILE A 478 -35.50 0.55 -2.33
CA ILE A 478 -36.44 1.44 -2.99
C ILE A 478 -37.71 1.67 -2.17
N LEU A 479 -38.24 0.64 -1.53
CA LEU A 479 -39.41 0.77 -0.66
C LEU A 479 -39.10 1.71 0.50
N ASN A 480 -37.95 1.56 1.16
CA ASN A 480 -37.54 2.42 2.26
C ASN A 480 -37.22 3.87 1.81
N ASP A 481 -36.79 4.11 0.57
CA ASP A 481 -36.56 5.47 0.03
C ASP A 481 -37.84 6.17 -0.42
N LYS A 482 -38.92 5.44 -0.74
CA LYS A 482 -40.11 5.99 -1.39
C LYS A 482 -41.41 5.91 -0.62
N ILE A 483 -41.54 4.94 0.27
CA ILE A 483 -42.75 4.80 1.10
C ILE A 483 -42.67 5.71 2.33
N VAL A 484 -41.48 6.20 2.67
CA VAL A 484 -41.23 6.81 3.98
C VAL A 484 -41.35 8.32 3.95
N ASP A 485 -42.11 8.87 4.91
CA ASP A 485 -42.26 10.32 5.14
C ASP A 485 -41.34 10.89 6.24
N SER A 486 -40.61 10.05 6.96
CA SER A 486 -39.72 10.43 8.07
C SER A 486 -38.24 10.22 7.76
N SER A 487 -37.38 11.04 8.36
CA SER A 487 -35.94 10.85 8.34
C SER A 487 -35.37 10.57 9.73
N ALA A 488 -34.36 9.73 9.79
CA ALA A 488 -33.56 9.44 10.98
C ALA A 488 -32.14 9.97 10.77
N ASP A 489 -31.63 10.71 11.76
CA ASP A 489 -30.28 11.22 11.73
C ASP A 489 -29.30 10.20 12.33
N SER A 490 -28.26 9.89 11.57
CA SER A 490 -27.18 8.97 11.92
C SER A 490 -25.87 9.72 12.14
N GLY A 491 -25.10 9.27 13.11
CA GLY A 491 -23.72 9.71 13.29
C GLY A 491 -22.82 9.14 12.18
N TYR A 492 -21.72 9.81 11.88
CA TYR A 492 -20.73 9.28 10.96
C TYR A 492 -19.31 9.76 11.28
N VAL A 493 -18.32 8.99 10.83
CA VAL A 493 -16.90 9.33 10.84
C VAL A 493 -16.43 9.39 9.39
N PRO A 494 -16.15 10.58 8.84
CA PRO A 494 -15.69 10.70 7.46
C PRO A 494 -14.30 10.10 7.31
N ALA A 495 -14.05 9.49 6.15
CA ALA A 495 -12.73 9.04 5.75
C ALA A 495 -12.07 10.05 4.81
N LEU A 496 -10.76 10.16 4.97
CA LEU A 496 -9.93 11.00 4.12
C LEU A 496 -9.25 10.12 3.05
N PRO A 497 -9.30 10.51 1.77
CA PRO A 497 -8.53 9.83 0.75
C PRO A 497 -7.05 10.02 1.02
N GLY A 498 -6.32 8.90 0.99
CA GLY A 498 -4.89 8.90 1.32
C GLY A 498 -4.13 7.81 0.58
N LEU A 499 -2.82 7.94 0.63
CA LEU A 499 -1.88 6.92 0.20
C LEU A 499 -1.19 6.36 1.42
N VAL A 500 -1.05 5.04 1.49
CA VAL A 500 -0.19 4.38 2.47
C VAL A 500 1.06 3.91 1.76
N ALA A 501 2.22 4.29 2.31
CA ALA A 501 3.49 3.82 1.81
C ALA A 501 3.79 2.42 2.37
N ARG A 502 3.73 1.41 1.50
CA ARG A 502 4.15 0.04 1.81
C ARG A 502 5.60 -0.16 1.40
N ILE A 503 6.40 -0.61 2.34
CA ILE A 503 7.85 -0.74 2.18
C ILE A 503 8.22 -2.21 1.99
N ASP A 504 8.89 -2.51 0.87
CA ASP A 504 9.55 -3.79 0.66
C ASP A 504 10.89 -3.81 1.43
N LEU A 505 10.84 -4.34 2.65
CA LEU A 505 12.00 -4.48 3.54
C LEU A 505 13.18 -5.19 2.86
N ARG A 506 12.93 -6.13 1.93
CA ARG A 506 14.01 -6.86 1.25
C ARG A 506 14.84 -5.91 0.39
N ARG A 507 14.18 -5.02 -0.35
CA ARG A 507 14.85 -4.01 -1.18
C ARG A 507 15.60 -3.00 -0.32
N VAL A 508 14.99 -2.54 0.78
CA VAL A 508 15.62 -1.61 1.73
C VAL A 508 16.90 -2.21 2.34
N PHE A 509 16.84 -3.45 2.83
CA PHE A 509 18.02 -4.10 3.41
C PHE A 509 19.06 -4.50 2.36
N ALA A 510 18.66 -4.88 1.14
CA ALA A 510 19.59 -5.11 0.05
C ALA A 510 20.35 -3.83 -0.32
N TRP A 511 19.65 -2.69 -0.41
CA TRP A 511 20.26 -1.39 -0.62
C TRP A 511 21.22 -1.02 0.51
N LEU A 512 20.80 -1.15 1.77
CA LEU A 512 21.66 -0.90 2.93
C LEU A 512 22.89 -1.80 2.93
N GLY A 513 22.72 -3.07 2.59
CA GLY A 513 23.81 -4.04 2.47
C GLY A 513 24.87 -3.58 1.47
N ILE A 514 24.46 -3.07 0.29
CA ILE A 514 25.37 -2.50 -0.70
C ILE A 514 26.14 -1.30 -0.13
N GLN A 515 25.46 -0.37 0.55
CA GLN A 515 26.08 0.83 1.14
C GLN A 515 27.08 0.48 2.26
N LEU A 516 26.70 -0.46 3.15
CA LEU A 516 27.56 -0.93 4.24
C LEU A 516 28.72 -1.78 3.71
N PHE A 517 28.55 -2.51 2.61
CA PHE A 517 29.62 -3.28 1.99
C PHE A 517 30.75 -2.38 1.49
N VAL A 518 30.43 -1.23 0.89
CA VAL A 518 31.45 -0.22 0.53
C VAL A 518 32.20 0.30 1.76
N THR A 519 31.47 0.56 2.85
CA THR A 519 32.05 1.01 4.12
C THR A 519 33.01 -0.04 4.69
N PHE A 520 32.59 -1.30 4.70
CA PHE A 520 33.37 -2.43 5.18
C PHE A 520 34.65 -2.64 4.35
N LEU A 521 34.54 -2.68 3.02
CA LEU A 521 35.70 -2.82 2.13
C LEU A 521 36.67 -1.63 2.28
N SER A 522 36.16 -0.43 2.49
CA SER A 522 36.96 0.77 2.71
C SER A 522 37.75 0.70 4.01
N VAL A 523 37.15 0.21 5.09
CA VAL A 523 37.83 -0.01 6.38
C VAL A 523 38.93 -1.06 6.23
N ILE A 524 38.66 -2.19 5.57
CA ILE A 524 39.68 -3.21 5.30
C ILE A 524 40.83 -2.64 4.46
N PHE A 525 40.53 -1.85 3.41
CA PHE A 525 41.57 -1.19 2.62
C PHE A 525 42.45 -0.29 3.49
N LEU A 526 41.86 0.51 4.38
CA LEU A 526 42.61 1.38 5.28
C LEU A 526 43.53 0.58 6.24
N VAL A 527 43.03 -0.53 6.79
CA VAL A 527 43.83 -1.41 7.66
C VAL A 527 44.97 -2.07 6.87
N PHE A 528 44.69 -2.56 5.67
CA PHE A 528 45.68 -3.19 4.81
C PHE A 528 46.75 -2.19 4.34
N HIS A 529 46.32 -0.99 3.97
CA HIS A 529 47.22 0.11 3.60
C HIS A 529 48.11 0.50 4.77
N LEU A 530 47.55 0.57 5.99
CA LEU A 530 48.31 0.84 7.21
C LEU A 530 49.39 -0.19 7.53
N ASP A 531 49.14 -1.47 7.26
CA ASP A 531 50.07 -2.57 7.54
C ASP A 531 51.13 -2.74 6.44
N LYS A 532 50.75 -2.55 5.17
CA LYS A 532 51.58 -2.92 4.02
C LYS A 532 52.22 -1.75 3.27
N ALA A 533 51.68 -0.53 3.33
CA ALA A 533 52.25 0.59 2.59
C ALA A 533 53.55 1.07 3.27
N ARG A 534 54.61 1.26 2.48
CA ARG A 534 55.85 1.87 2.99
C ARG A 534 55.63 3.36 3.28
N PHE A 535 54.73 3.99 2.56
CA PHE A 535 54.43 5.42 2.72
C PHE A 535 53.24 5.64 3.66
N PRO A 536 53.34 6.62 4.58
CA PRO A 536 52.20 6.99 5.42
C PRO A 536 51.05 7.53 4.56
N LEU A 537 49.83 7.38 5.07
CA LEU A 537 48.62 7.89 4.46
C LEU A 537 48.79 9.37 4.05
N ILE A 538 48.75 9.64 2.75
CA ILE A 538 48.82 11.00 2.21
C ILE A 538 47.55 11.72 2.64
N GLY A 539 47.71 12.73 3.50
CA GLY A 539 46.59 13.48 4.06
C GLY A 539 45.82 14.28 3.01
N ASP A 540 46.51 14.78 1.98
CA ASP A 540 45.91 15.48 0.85
C ASP A 540 46.17 14.72 -0.45
N ALA A 541 45.23 13.86 -0.82
CA ALA A 541 45.35 13.02 -2.00
C ALA A 541 45.38 13.85 -3.30
N SER A 542 44.83 15.07 -3.30
CA SER A 542 44.84 15.96 -4.47
C SER A 542 46.26 16.42 -4.81
N LEU A 543 47.11 16.58 -3.80
CA LEU A 543 48.51 16.96 -3.96
C LEU A 543 49.40 15.80 -4.40
N THR A 544 48.91 14.55 -4.34
CA THR A 544 49.68 13.35 -4.73
C THR A 544 50.23 13.47 -6.14
N ALA A 545 49.46 14.01 -7.09
CA ALA A 545 49.91 14.20 -8.46
C ALA A 545 51.12 15.14 -8.57
N PHE A 546 51.24 16.13 -7.67
CA PHE A 546 52.39 17.04 -7.61
C PHE A 546 53.58 16.43 -6.87
N PHE A 547 53.35 15.57 -5.88
CA PHE A 547 54.41 14.80 -5.21
C PHE A 547 55.01 13.70 -6.10
N LEU A 548 54.30 13.32 -7.15
CA LEU A 548 54.76 12.42 -8.20
C LEU A 548 55.53 13.23 -9.25
N HIS A 549 56.74 13.68 -8.91
CA HIS A 549 57.62 14.40 -9.83
C HIS A 549 58.08 13.47 -10.97
N THR A 550 57.77 13.82 -12.23
CA THR A 550 58.07 12.96 -13.38
C THR A 550 59.38 13.30 -14.11
N VAL A 551 60.02 14.46 -13.94
CA VAL A 551 61.27 14.78 -14.66
C VAL A 551 62.17 15.75 -13.86
N GLU A 552 63.36 15.27 -13.49
CA GLU A 552 64.67 15.93 -13.63
C GLU A 552 64.81 17.43 -13.25
N ALA A 553 64.93 17.76 -11.96
CA ALA A 553 65.72 18.91 -11.47
C ALA A 553 65.82 18.93 -9.93
N SER A 554 66.86 18.33 -9.36
CA SER A 554 67.45 18.82 -8.10
C SER A 554 68.81 18.15 -7.84
N LYS A 555 69.89 18.88 -8.14
CA LYS A 555 71.20 18.68 -7.51
C LYS A 555 71.15 19.39 -6.16
N GLY A 556 70.99 18.65 -5.06
CA GLY A 556 71.05 19.24 -3.73
C GLY A 556 71.02 18.20 -2.62
N ASN A 557 72.19 17.94 -2.01
CA ASN A 557 72.38 17.06 -0.87
C ASN A 557 71.64 17.62 0.37
N SER A 558 70.56 16.97 0.82
CA SER A 558 69.88 17.26 2.09
C SER A 558 69.03 16.06 2.55
N GLU A 559 69.11 15.74 3.84
CA GLU A 559 68.83 14.41 4.44
C GLU A 559 67.38 14.07 4.81
N ASP A 560 66.34 14.65 4.21
CA ASP A 560 64.95 14.17 4.46
C ASP A 560 64.08 14.09 3.18
N PRO A 561 63.84 12.89 2.63
CA PRO A 561 63.14 12.70 1.35
C PRO A 561 61.67 13.12 1.38
N PHE A 562 61.06 13.30 2.56
CA PHE A 562 59.68 13.76 2.68
C PHE A 562 59.53 15.28 2.78
N GLN A 563 60.56 16.03 3.20
CA GLN A 563 60.50 17.50 3.21
C GLN A 563 60.74 18.11 1.83
N ASN A 564 61.46 17.39 0.94
CA ASN A 564 61.79 17.88 -0.40
C ASN A 564 60.97 17.29 -1.56
N GLY A 565 60.02 16.37 -1.30
CA GLY A 565 59.08 15.91 -2.32
C GLY A 565 59.66 15.05 -3.46
N THR A 566 60.63 14.17 -3.18
CA THR A 566 61.35 13.42 -4.23
C THR A 566 60.97 11.93 -4.30
N LEU A 567 59.68 11.62 -4.50
CA LEU A 567 59.29 10.31 -5.02
C LEU A 567 59.47 10.31 -6.53
N GLN A 568 60.43 9.52 -7.03
CA GLN A 568 60.62 9.38 -8.48
C GLN A 568 59.74 8.27 -9.02
N ILE A 569 58.90 8.62 -10.01
CA ILE A 569 58.25 7.63 -10.85
C ILE A 569 59.27 7.18 -11.91
N ILE A 570 59.62 5.90 -11.88
CA ILE A 570 60.40 5.28 -12.95
C ILE A 570 59.44 4.51 -13.85
N GLN A 571 59.51 4.78 -15.15
CA GLN A 571 58.84 3.95 -16.14
C GLN A 571 59.73 2.74 -16.46
N GLU A 572 59.35 1.57 -15.94
CA GLU A 572 59.97 0.29 -16.28
C GLU A 572 59.09 -0.42 -17.32
N GLY A 573 59.37 -0.19 -18.60
CA GLY A 573 58.57 -0.72 -19.71
C GLY A 573 57.18 -0.07 -19.80
N ASP A 574 56.12 -0.87 -19.65
CA ASP A 574 54.72 -0.41 -19.66
C ASP A 574 54.18 -0.03 -18.27
N ARG A 575 55.04 -0.05 -17.23
CA ARG A 575 54.65 0.16 -15.83
C ARG A 575 55.32 1.38 -15.22
N PHE A 576 54.57 2.08 -14.38
CA PHE A 576 55.08 3.08 -13.47
C PHE A 576 55.35 2.44 -12.10
N LYS A 577 56.57 2.58 -11.61
CA LYS A 577 56.95 2.21 -10.24
C LYS A 577 57.46 3.42 -9.48
N ILE A 578 57.15 3.48 -8.20
CA ILE A 578 57.70 4.51 -7.30
C ILE A 578 58.93 3.93 -6.61
N LYS A 579 60.09 4.58 -6.78
CA LYS A 579 61.31 4.27 -6.01
C LYS A 579 61.77 5.50 -5.22
N PRO A 580 62.36 5.32 -4.02
CA PRO A 580 63.04 6.42 -3.34
C PRO A 580 64.21 6.91 -4.20
N ALA A 581 64.38 8.23 -4.33
CA ALA A 581 65.41 8.83 -5.19
C ALA A 581 66.84 8.32 -4.91
N THR A 582 67.11 7.87 -3.68
CA THR A 582 68.40 7.30 -3.26
C THR A 582 68.69 5.94 -3.90
N GLU A 583 67.68 5.12 -4.22
CA GLU A 583 67.89 3.84 -4.92
C GLU A 583 68.19 4.03 -6.40
N VAL A 584 67.66 5.10 -7.00
CA VAL A 584 67.83 5.38 -8.44
C VAL A 584 69.24 5.89 -8.73
N ALA A 585 69.79 6.72 -7.84
CA ALA A 585 71.14 7.26 -7.96
C ALA A 585 72.26 6.21 -7.86
N GLY A 586 71.96 4.99 -7.38
CA GLY A 586 72.93 3.89 -7.29
C GLY A 586 72.95 2.93 -8.49
N GLN A 587 72.03 3.09 -9.45
CA GLN A 587 71.94 2.26 -10.67
C GLN A 587 72.40 2.96 -11.95
N ILE A 588 72.64 4.26 -11.89
CA ILE A 588 73.27 5.07 -12.95
C ILE A 588 74.76 5.19 -12.61
#